data_AF-A0A0G2G7S5-F1
#
_entry.id   AF-A0A0G2G7S5-F1
#
_cell.length_a   1.000
_cell.length_b   1.000
_cell.length_c   1.000
_cell.angle_alpha   90.00
_cell.angle_beta   90.00
_cell.angle_gamma   90.00
#
_symmetry.space_group_name_H-M   'P 1'
#
loop_
_entity.id
_entity.type
_entity.pdbx_description
1 polymer ?
#
loop_
_entity_poly.entity_id
_entity_poly.type
_entity_poly.pdbx_seq_one_letter_code
_entity_poly.pdbx_strand_id
1 'polypeptide(L)'
;MSFLHDALFSRRYHHAPKDGQTDPAALRRPSGNAGLLSPLAKLVRDPAGTIEDFVGALGGQEPHNAPELEDGSRKQILYLRLQNAENYTDWHAAAAELDDLEGNNDWKHEHESTEYNYELVEARLKQLDDARISCDVQRMLFLIRTSLTRGLGGMGDLRLYKHSHVGTKALIERYIESAKQTLTALLDISSKQGDGGLDPRYVLEQLLATRQSFGRSALLLSGGGTFGMNHIGVIKSLWETNLLPRIISGASAGSIVCAVLCTRTDTEMPQVLDEFCFGDLDVFEKPGDRGLLTKAARFLKYGAVFDISHLIQVMRNMLGDMTFQEAYNRTRRILNITVSSASAFDLPRLLNYITAPNVIIWSAV
;
A
#
# COMPACT_ATOMS: atom_id res chain seq x y z
N MET A 1 19.87 -4.84 8.54
CA MET A 1 19.65 -6.30 8.62
C MET A 1 18.36 -6.61 7.89
N SER A 2 18.52 -7.17 6.69
CA SER A 2 17.43 -7.63 5.82
C SER A 2 17.21 -9.12 6.13
N PHE A 3 16.07 -9.46 6.71
CA PHE A 3 15.70 -10.83 7.04
C PHE A 3 15.06 -11.50 5.81
N LEU A 4 15.89 -11.98 4.88
CA LEU A 4 15.42 -12.80 3.76
C LEU A 4 16.44 -13.86 3.31
N HIS A 5 17.33 -14.34 4.19
CA HIS A 5 18.35 -15.32 3.77
C HIS A 5 18.58 -16.56 4.64
N ASP A 6 17.74 -16.86 5.63
CA ASP A 6 17.92 -18.04 6.50
C ASP A 6 16.73 -19.01 6.46
N ALA A 7 16.42 -19.57 5.28
CA ALA A 7 15.45 -20.65 5.16
C ALA A 7 15.94 -21.85 4.31
N LEU A 8 17.24 -22.02 4.11
CA LEU A 8 17.78 -23.15 3.32
C LEU A 8 18.85 -24.02 3.99
N PHE A 9 19.25 -23.77 5.23
CA PHE A 9 20.18 -24.67 5.92
C PHE A 9 19.84 -24.86 7.40
N SER A 10 18.98 -25.84 7.69
CA SER A 10 19.03 -26.56 8.97
C SER A 10 18.40 -27.93 8.84
N ARG A 11 19.22 -28.94 8.57
CA ARG A 11 18.99 -30.30 9.08
C ARG A 11 20.33 -30.90 9.51
N ARG A 12 20.36 -31.31 10.77
CA ARG A 12 21.52 -31.72 11.57
C ARG A 12 21.85 -33.21 11.38
N TYR A 13 23.16 -33.48 11.27
CA TYR A 13 24.00 -34.56 11.83
C TYR A 13 23.92 -36.05 11.37
N HIS A 14 25.14 -36.50 11.00
CA HIS A 14 25.82 -37.81 11.18
C HIS A 14 25.52 -39.02 10.27
N HIS A 15 26.43 -39.31 9.33
CA HIS A 15 27.44 -40.39 9.40
C HIS A 15 28.34 -40.39 8.13
N ALA A 16 29.61 -40.79 8.27
CA ALA A 16 30.58 -41.06 7.18
C ALA A 16 31.04 -42.54 7.28
N PRO A 17 31.90 -43.11 6.39
CA PRO A 17 32.29 -42.76 5.01
C PRO A 17 32.24 -43.98 4.02
N LYS A 18 32.51 -43.78 2.71
CA LYS A 18 33.42 -44.62 1.88
C LYS A 18 33.57 -44.13 0.42
N ASP A 19 34.74 -44.50 -0.13
CA ASP A 19 35.45 -44.10 -1.35
C ASP A 19 34.75 -44.26 -2.72
N GLY A 20 35.22 -43.51 -3.73
CA GLY A 20 35.04 -43.84 -5.16
C GLY A 20 35.29 -42.67 -6.14
N GLN A 21 36.25 -42.85 -7.04
CA GLN A 21 36.85 -41.91 -8.02
C GLN A 21 36.03 -41.61 -9.31
N THR A 22 36.45 -40.53 -10.02
CA THR A 22 36.32 -40.18 -11.49
C THR A 22 34.94 -39.70 -12.00
N ASP A 23 34.73 -38.75 -12.94
CA ASP A 23 35.53 -37.84 -13.80
C ASP A 23 34.55 -36.74 -14.36
N PRO A 24 34.99 -35.63 -15.01
CA PRO A 24 34.16 -34.46 -15.32
C PRO A 24 33.60 -34.43 -16.77
N ALA A 25 32.36 -33.97 -16.96
CA ALA A 25 31.85 -33.66 -18.32
C ALA A 25 30.79 -32.54 -18.36
N ALA A 26 31.17 -31.46 -19.04
CA ALA A 26 30.41 -30.64 -20.00
C ALA A 26 29.08 -29.94 -19.63
N LEU A 27 29.16 -28.61 -19.66
CA LEU A 27 28.08 -27.63 -19.85
C LEU A 27 27.20 -27.92 -21.09
N ARG A 28 25.88 -27.91 -20.93
CA ARG A 28 24.91 -27.58 -22.00
C ARG A 28 23.72 -26.78 -21.44
N ARG A 29 23.50 -25.58 -21.99
CA ARG A 29 22.24 -24.82 -21.89
C ARG A 29 21.22 -25.38 -22.89
N PRO A 30 19.91 -25.42 -22.59
CA PRO A 30 18.89 -25.46 -23.63
C PRO A 30 18.33 -24.07 -23.93
N SER A 31 18.16 -23.85 -25.24
CA SER A 31 17.58 -22.72 -25.95
C SER A 31 16.07 -22.57 -25.72
N GLY A 32 15.57 -21.34 -25.90
CA GLY A 32 14.17 -20.97 -25.69
C GLY A 32 13.17 -21.59 -26.67
N ASN A 33 11.95 -21.80 -26.16
CA ASN A 33 10.76 -22.11 -26.94
C ASN A 33 9.92 -20.84 -27.14
N ALA A 34 10.21 -20.09 -28.19
CA ALA A 34 9.27 -19.15 -28.79
C ALA A 34 8.32 -19.95 -29.69
N GLY A 35 7.15 -20.31 -29.19
CA GLY A 35 6.18 -21.09 -29.99
C GLY A 35 4.79 -21.28 -29.37
N LEU A 36 4.60 -21.03 -28.07
CA LEU A 36 3.33 -21.31 -27.37
C LEU A 36 2.43 -20.09 -27.17
N LEU A 37 2.87 -18.87 -27.53
CA LEU A 37 2.13 -17.63 -27.23
C LEU A 37 1.27 -17.12 -28.40
N SER A 38 1.41 -17.68 -29.61
CA SER A 38 0.64 -17.24 -30.78
C SER A 38 -0.84 -17.66 -30.82
N PRO A 39 -1.28 -18.80 -30.22
CA PRO A 39 -2.70 -19.15 -30.20
C PRO A 39 -3.49 -18.32 -29.17
N LEU A 40 -2.86 -18.01 -28.03
CA LEU A 40 -3.50 -17.29 -26.91
C LEU A 40 -3.74 -15.82 -27.22
N ALA A 41 -2.86 -15.18 -27.99
CA ALA A 41 -3.06 -13.81 -28.46
C ALA A 41 -4.25 -13.67 -29.43
N LYS A 42 -4.66 -14.75 -30.11
CA LYS A 42 -5.83 -14.75 -30.99
C LYS A 42 -7.14 -14.93 -30.23
N LEU A 43 -7.15 -15.71 -29.14
CA LEU A 43 -8.35 -15.91 -28.30
C LEU A 43 -8.84 -14.59 -27.67
N VAL A 44 -7.91 -13.69 -27.34
CA VAL A 44 -8.24 -12.34 -26.82
C VAL A 44 -8.90 -11.44 -27.87
N ARG A 45 -8.71 -11.73 -29.17
CA ARG A 45 -9.23 -10.89 -30.27
C ARG A 45 -10.56 -11.38 -30.86
N ASP A 46 -10.86 -12.68 -30.78
CA ASP A 46 -12.14 -13.23 -31.25
C ASP A 46 -12.54 -14.51 -30.49
N PRO A 47 -13.36 -14.37 -29.41
CA PRO A 47 -13.74 -15.51 -28.58
C PRO A 47 -14.75 -16.45 -29.26
N ALA A 48 -15.51 -15.98 -30.26
CA ALA A 48 -16.58 -16.78 -30.88
C ALA A 48 -16.06 -17.77 -31.93
N GLY A 49 -15.12 -17.34 -32.79
CA GLY A 49 -14.60 -18.19 -33.87
C GLY A 49 -13.69 -19.35 -33.42
N THR A 50 -13.04 -19.21 -32.26
CA THR A 50 -12.12 -20.23 -31.74
C THR A 50 -12.86 -21.41 -31.07
N ILE A 51 -14.09 -21.19 -30.61
CA ILE A 51 -14.93 -22.21 -29.97
C ILE A 51 -15.54 -23.16 -31.02
N GLU A 52 -15.95 -22.65 -32.20
CA GLU A 52 -16.44 -23.51 -33.29
C GLU A 52 -15.37 -24.46 -33.85
N ASP A 53 -14.13 -23.98 -34.02
CA ASP A 53 -13.02 -24.81 -34.51
C ASP A 53 -12.58 -25.89 -33.49
N PHE A 54 -12.74 -25.63 -32.19
CA PHE A 54 -12.41 -26.61 -31.14
C PHE A 54 -13.53 -27.65 -30.92
N VAL A 55 -14.79 -27.22 -31.00
CA VAL A 55 -15.97 -28.11 -30.88
C VAL A 55 -16.12 -29.02 -32.11
N GLY A 56 -15.70 -28.57 -33.30
CA GLY A 56 -15.67 -29.41 -34.51
C GLY A 56 -14.62 -30.53 -34.49
N ALA A 57 -13.55 -30.39 -33.68
CA ALA A 57 -12.44 -31.36 -33.63
C ALA A 57 -12.63 -32.49 -32.60
N LEU A 58 -13.54 -32.32 -31.63
CA LEU A 58 -13.84 -33.29 -30.59
C LEU A 58 -15.23 -33.89 -30.81
N GLY A 59 -15.29 -34.91 -31.66
CA GLY A 59 -16.49 -35.71 -31.85
C GLY A 59 -17.00 -36.28 -30.53
N GLY A 60 -18.24 -35.90 -30.19
CA GLY A 60 -19.22 -36.68 -29.43
C GLY A 60 -18.72 -37.38 -28.15
N GLN A 61 -18.52 -36.62 -27.08
CA GLN A 61 -18.73 -37.06 -25.70
C GLN A 61 -18.92 -35.82 -24.83
N GLU A 62 -20.12 -35.66 -24.23
CA GLU A 62 -20.35 -34.59 -23.25
C GLU A 62 -19.43 -34.78 -22.04
N PRO A 63 -18.58 -33.79 -21.69
CA PRO A 63 -17.68 -33.96 -20.57
C PRO A 63 -18.38 -33.56 -19.27
N HIS A 64 -18.50 -34.50 -18.34
CA HIS A 64 -18.88 -34.26 -16.94
C HIS A 64 -17.94 -33.30 -16.17
N ASN A 65 -16.83 -32.86 -16.78
CA ASN A 65 -15.85 -31.91 -16.22
C ASN A 65 -15.85 -30.53 -16.92
N ALA A 66 -16.84 -30.23 -17.77
CA ALA A 66 -16.95 -28.93 -18.44
C ALA A 66 -16.84 -27.70 -17.49
N PRO A 67 -17.55 -27.64 -16.35
CA PRO A 67 -17.50 -26.45 -15.49
C PRO A 67 -16.13 -26.23 -14.82
N GLU A 68 -15.44 -27.28 -14.39
CA GLU A 68 -14.10 -27.14 -13.77
C GLU A 68 -13.03 -26.68 -14.77
N LEU A 69 -13.13 -27.12 -16.03
CA LEU A 69 -12.23 -26.70 -17.11
C LEU A 69 -12.50 -25.25 -17.56
N GLU A 70 -13.76 -24.83 -17.58
CA GLU A 70 -14.16 -23.43 -17.82
C GLU A 70 -13.67 -22.52 -16.69
N ASP A 71 -13.86 -22.91 -15.42
CA ASP A 71 -13.41 -22.12 -14.27
C ASP A 71 -11.89 -22.00 -14.22
N GLY A 72 -11.15 -23.07 -14.53
CA GLY A 72 -9.69 -23.02 -14.63
C GLY A 72 -9.20 -22.05 -15.71
N SER A 73 -9.84 -22.06 -16.87
CA SER A 73 -9.52 -21.15 -17.98
C SER A 73 -9.87 -19.70 -17.64
N ARG A 74 -11.00 -19.48 -16.97
CA ARG A 74 -11.47 -18.17 -16.51
C ARG A 74 -10.56 -17.57 -15.44
N LYS A 75 -10.14 -18.36 -14.44
CA LYS A 75 -9.15 -17.94 -13.44
C LYS A 75 -7.85 -17.44 -14.10
N GLN A 76 -7.34 -18.17 -15.10
CA GLN A 76 -6.12 -17.77 -15.80
C GLN A 76 -6.28 -16.42 -16.52
N ILE A 77 -7.45 -16.16 -17.13
CA ILE A 77 -7.77 -14.88 -17.76
C ILE A 77 -7.80 -13.75 -16.72
N LEU A 78 -8.41 -13.99 -15.56
CA LEU A 78 -8.49 -13.00 -14.47
C LEU A 78 -7.11 -12.66 -13.89
N TYR A 79 -6.25 -13.66 -13.70
CA TYR A 79 -4.85 -13.42 -13.30
C TYR A 79 -4.10 -12.54 -14.31
N LEU A 80 -4.31 -12.77 -15.61
CA LEU A 80 -3.73 -11.92 -16.65
C LEU A 80 -4.31 -10.50 -16.61
N ARG A 81 -5.62 -10.33 -16.37
CA ARG A 81 -6.23 -9.00 -16.20
C ARG A 81 -5.67 -8.27 -15.00
N LEU A 82 -5.49 -8.96 -13.87
CA LEU A 82 -4.94 -8.40 -12.63
C LEU A 82 -3.50 -7.92 -12.82
N GLN A 83 -2.68 -8.67 -13.58
CA GLN A 83 -1.29 -8.29 -13.90
C GLN A 83 -1.18 -7.11 -14.88
N ASN A 84 -2.13 -6.97 -15.79
CA ASN A 84 -2.11 -5.93 -16.84
C ASN A 84 -3.06 -4.76 -16.56
N ALA A 85 -3.68 -4.69 -15.38
CA ALA A 85 -4.60 -3.61 -15.03
C ALA A 85 -3.83 -2.28 -14.91
N GLU A 86 -4.31 -1.26 -15.60
CA GLU A 86 -3.70 0.08 -15.61
C GLU A 86 -4.28 1.01 -14.53
N ASN A 87 -5.43 0.64 -13.96
CA ASN A 87 -6.12 1.41 -12.93
C ASN A 87 -6.71 0.49 -11.86
N TYR A 88 -7.01 1.09 -10.71
CA TYR A 88 -7.54 0.36 -9.55
C TYR A 88 -8.89 -0.29 -9.82
N THR A 89 -9.76 0.35 -10.61
CA THR A 89 -11.11 -0.14 -10.89
C THR A 89 -11.07 -1.48 -11.64
N ASP A 90 -10.25 -1.57 -12.69
CA ASP A 90 -10.09 -2.80 -13.48
C ASP A 90 -9.40 -3.89 -12.65
N TRP A 91 -8.39 -3.51 -11.87
CA TRP A 91 -7.72 -4.42 -10.94
C TRP A 91 -8.71 -5.00 -9.93
N HIS A 92 -9.53 -4.15 -9.31
CA HIS A 92 -10.51 -4.54 -8.30
C HIS A 92 -11.61 -5.43 -8.87
N ALA A 93 -12.11 -5.13 -10.07
CA ALA A 93 -13.12 -5.95 -10.74
C ALA A 93 -12.61 -7.38 -10.98
N ALA A 94 -11.39 -7.51 -11.53
CA ALA A 94 -10.79 -8.82 -11.75
C ALA A 94 -10.50 -9.56 -10.44
N ALA A 95 -10.01 -8.84 -9.42
CA ALA A 95 -9.71 -9.38 -8.10
C ALA A 95 -10.97 -9.87 -7.36
N ALA A 96 -12.08 -9.14 -7.44
CA ALA A 96 -13.35 -9.53 -6.84
C ALA A 96 -13.94 -10.79 -7.50
N GLU A 97 -13.91 -10.86 -8.83
CA GLU A 97 -14.36 -12.05 -9.57
C GLU A 97 -13.47 -13.28 -9.26
N LEU A 98 -12.18 -13.07 -9.05
CA LEU A 98 -11.26 -14.13 -8.65
C LEU A 98 -11.55 -14.63 -7.23
N ASP A 99 -11.89 -13.73 -6.30
CA ASP A 99 -12.31 -14.09 -4.95
C ASP A 99 -13.61 -14.95 -4.94
N ASP A 100 -14.53 -14.71 -5.87
CA ASP A 100 -15.71 -15.56 -6.07
C ASP A 100 -15.32 -16.97 -6.54
N LEU A 101 -14.50 -17.06 -7.59
CA LEU A 101 -14.11 -18.35 -8.20
C LEU A 101 -13.18 -19.19 -7.30
N GLU A 102 -12.43 -18.56 -6.40
CA GLU A 102 -11.53 -19.23 -5.45
C GLU A 102 -12.23 -19.59 -4.13
N GLY A 103 -13.49 -19.20 -3.94
CA GLY A 103 -14.23 -19.44 -2.69
C GLY A 103 -13.75 -18.54 -1.54
N ASN A 104 -13.00 -17.48 -1.83
CA ASN A 104 -12.53 -16.54 -0.81
C ASN A 104 -13.70 -15.78 -0.19
N ASN A 105 -14.81 -15.57 -0.91
CA ASN A 105 -15.99 -14.92 -0.36
C ASN A 105 -16.70 -15.76 0.71
N ASP A 106 -16.75 -17.09 0.56
CA ASP A 106 -17.27 -17.98 1.62
C ASP A 106 -16.42 -17.85 2.89
N TRP A 107 -15.09 -17.83 2.72
CA TRP A 107 -14.18 -17.57 3.84
C TRP A 107 -14.40 -16.20 4.49
N LYS A 108 -14.70 -15.14 3.72
CA LYS A 108 -15.00 -13.81 4.29
C LYS A 108 -16.26 -13.83 5.15
N HIS A 109 -17.26 -14.63 4.77
CA HIS A 109 -18.53 -14.75 5.49
C HIS A 109 -18.44 -15.63 6.75
N GLU A 110 -17.48 -16.54 6.81
CA GLU A 110 -17.22 -17.31 8.02
C GLU A 110 -16.60 -16.41 9.11
N HIS A 111 -17.32 -16.19 10.20
CA HIS A 111 -16.85 -15.36 11.32
C HIS A 111 -15.70 -16.02 12.07
N GLU A 112 -15.80 -17.33 12.32
CA GLU A 112 -14.85 -18.09 13.12
C GLU A 112 -13.48 -18.17 12.41
N SER A 113 -12.43 -17.98 13.18
CA SER A 113 -11.06 -17.87 12.68
C SER A 113 -10.09 -17.88 13.86
N THR A 114 -8.91 -18.45 13.65
CA THR A 114 -7.84 -18.45 14.67
C THR A 114 -6.94 -17.22 14.55
N GLU A 115 -7.09 -16.48 13.46
CA GLU A 115 -6.30 -15.30 13.11
C GLU A 115 -6.74 -14.04 13.85
N TYR A 116 -7.97 -14.02 14.40
CA TYR A 116 -8.48 -12.94 15.25
C TYR A 116 -9.53 -13.44 16.25
N ASN A 117 -9.73 -12.70 17.33
CA ASN A 117 -10.77 -12.95 18.30
C ASN A 117 -12.11 -12.41 17.76
N TYR A 118 -12.80 -13.24 16.99
CA TYR A 118 -14.10 -12.91 16.39
C TYR A 118 -15.18 -12.63 17.43
N GLU A 119 -15.22 -13.38 18.54
CA GLU A 119 -16.19 -13.17 19.63
C GLU A 119 -16.08 -11.76 20.22
N LEU A 120 -14.86 -11.26 20.41
CA LEU A 120 -14.62 -9.91 20.92
C LEU A 120 -15.06 -8.83 19.92
N VAL A 121 -14.79 -9.04 18.63
CA VAL A 121 -15.22 -8.11 17.57
C VAL A 121 -16.75 -8.09 17.46
N GLU A 122 -17.39 -9.24 17.47
CA GLU A 122 -18.85 -9.39 17.40
C GLU A 122 -19.54 -8.79 18.63
N ALA A 123 -19.05 -9.10 19.83
CA ALA A 123 -19.55 -8.49 21.06
C ALA A 123 -19.44 -6.96 21.02
N ARG A 124 -18.37 -6.42 20.43
CA ARG A 124 -18.19 -4.98 20.32
C ARG A 124 -19.08 -4.34 19.26
N LEU A 125 -19.24 -5.00 18.11
CA LEU A 125 -20.20 -4.62 17.08
C LEU A 125 -21.61 -4.52 17.67
N LYS A 126 -22.05 -5.55 18.41
CA LYS A 126 -23.36 -5.55 19.07
C LYS A 126 -23.53 -4.38 20.03
N GLN A 127 -22.51 -4.05 20.83
CA GLN A 127 -22.58 -2.90 21.74
C GLN A 127 -22.76 -1.56 21.01
N LEU A 128 -22.08 -1.37 19.88
CA LEU A 128 -22.19 -0.17 19.05
C LEU A 128 -23.57 -0.06 18.42
N ASP A 129 -24.07 -1.16 17.86
CA ASP A 129 -25.39 -1.22 17.24
C ASP A 129 -26.51 -1.04 18.27
N ASP A 130 -26.44 -1.71 19.42
CA ASP A 130 -27.41 -1.57 20.51
C ASP A 130 -27.51 -0.11 20.99
N ALA A 131 -26.36 0.55 21.20
CA ALA A 131 -26.32 1.95 21.63
C ALA A 131 -26.94 2.90 20.59
N ARG A 132 -26.74 2.60 19.30
CA ARG A 132 -27.28 3.37 18.18
C ARG A 132 -28.78 3.15 18.02
N ILE A 133 -29.25 1.91 18.12
CA ILE A 133 -30.68 1.54 18.05
C ILE A 133 -31.46 2.16 19.22
N SER A 134 -30.88 2.16 20.42
CA SER A 134 -31.51 2.78 21.59
C SER A 134 -31.38 4.31 21.62
N CYS A 135 -30.72 4.93 20.62
CA CYS A 135 -30.41 6.36 20.58
C CYS A 135 -29.74 6.88 21.87
N ASP A 136 -28.95 6.03 22.54
CA ASP A 136 -28.31 6.35 23.82
C ASP A 136 -27.00 7.10 23.56
N VAL A 137 -27.09 8.43 23.53
CA VAL A 137 -25.96 9.34 23.25
C VAL A 137 -24.82 9.16 24.23
N GLN A 138 -25.12 8.94 25.52
CA GLN A 138 -24.09 8.76 26.54
C GLN A 138 -23.34 7.45 26.33
N ARG A 139 -24.05 6.37 26.02
CA ARG A 139 -23.45 5.07 25.71
C ARG A 139 -22.66 5.10 24.41
N MET A 140 -23.16 5.75 23.36
CA MET A 140 -22.40 5.95 22.11
C MET A 140 -21.10 6.69 22.37
N LEU A 141 -21.15 7.80 23.11
CA LEU A 141 -19.97 8.59 23.45
C LEU A 141 -18.96 7.78 24.28
N PHE A 142 -19.45 7.04 25.27
CA PHE A 142 -18.62 6.16 26.09
C PHE A 142 -17.89 5.10 25.23
N LEU A 143 -18.62 4.42 24.34
CA LEU A 143 -18.05 3.39 23.47
C LEU A 143 -17.02 3.97 22.50
N ILE A 144 -17.32 5.11 21.87
CA ILE A 144 -16.38 5.82 20.99
C ILE A 144 -15.10 6.18 21.75
N ARG A 145 -15.23 6.70 22.97
CA ARG A 145 -14.09 7.18 23.76
C ARG A 145 -13.18 6.06 24.26
N THR A 146 -13.75 4.91 24.57
CA THR A 146 -13.06 3.83 25.32
C THR A 146 -12.76 2.59 24.49
N SER A 147 -13.54 2.33 23.45
CA SER A 147 -13.56 1.02 22.77
C SER A 147 -12.96 1.05 21.37
N LEU A 148 -12.73 2.23 20.79
CA LEU A 148 -12.08 2.34 19.48
C LEU A 148 -10.58 2.09 19.60
N THR A 149 -10.14 0.95 19.10
CA THR A 149 -8.73 0.56 19.01
C THR A 149 -8.43 0.03 17.60
N ARG A 150 -7.22 0.26 17.10
CA ARG A 150 -6.86 -0.07 15.69
C ARG A 150 -6.85 -1.56 15.37
N GLY A 151 -6.62 -2.40 16.37
CA GLY A 151 -6.47 -3.85 16.21
C GLY A 151 -7.29 -4.62 17.23
N LEU A 152 -8.56 -4.22 17.43
CA LEU A 152 -9.48 -4.93 18.32
C LEU A 152 -9.51 -6.42 17.98
N GLY A 153 -9.23 -7.27 18.97
CA GLY A 153 -9.20 -8.72 18.76
C GLY A 153 -8.16 -9.22 17.75
N GLY A 154 -7.17 -8.42 17.36
CA GLY A 154 -6.21 -8.82 16.33
C GLY A 154 -6.74 -8.69 14.89
N MET A 155 -7.85 -7.97 14.67
CA MET A 155 -8.45 -7.77 13.33
C MET A 155 -7.52 -7.14 12.28
N GLY A 156 -6.35 -6.63 12.70
CA GLY A 156 -5.31 -6.08 11.82
C GLY A 156 -4.23 -7.10 11.39
N ASP A 157 -4.39 -8.39 11.70
CA ASP A 157 -3.39 -9.42 11.33
C ASP A 157 -3.26 -9.53 9.80
N LEU A 158 -2.02 -9.49 9.31
CA LEU A 158 -1.70 -9.53 7.89
C LEU A 158 -2.24 -10.80 7.19
N ARG A 159 -2.36 -11.92 7.90
CA ARG A 159 -2.87 -13.18 7.33
C ARG A 159 -4.30 -13.05 6.84
N LEU A 160 -5.13 -12.28 7.54
CA LEU A 160 -6.51 -12.01 7.14
C LEU A 160 -6.54 -11.29 5.79
N TYR A 161 -5.69 -10.27 5.61
CA TYR A 161 -5.64 -9.47 4.39
C TYR A 161 -4.82 -10.11 3.25
N LYS A 162 -4.30 -11.33 3.46
CA LYS A 162 -3.62 -12.12 2.42
C LYS A 162 -4.45 -13.29 1.91
N HIS A 163 -5.58 -13.60 2.56
CA HIS A 163 -6.41 -14.72 2.18
C HIS A 163 -7.27 -14.40 0.94
N SER A 164 -7.74 -13.16 0.83
CA SER A 164 -8.53 -12.69 -0.32
C SER A 164 -7.78 -11.60 -1.08
N HIS A 165 -8.10 -11.43 -2.36
CA HIS A 165 -7.56 -10.36 -3.16
C HIS A 165 -8.11 -9.00 -2.75
N VAL A 166 -9.40 -8.93 -2.40
CA VAL A 166 -10.08 -7.71 -1.95
C VAL A 166 -10.73 -7.91 -0.60
N GLY A 167 -10.57 -6.94 0.30
CA GLY A 167 -11.24 -6.94 1.59
C GLY A 167 -10.71 -8.01 2.56
N THR A 168 -11.52 -8.32 3.56
CA THR A 168 -11.21 -9.31 4.60
C THR A 168 -12.49 -9.90 5.17
N LYS A 169 -12.43 -10.54 6.34
CA LYS A 169 -13.61 -11.05 7.09
C LYS A 169 -14.71 -9.98 7.16
N ALA A 170 -15.91 -10.35 6.74
CA ALA A 170 -17.08 -9.48 6.69
C ALA A 170 -17.44 -8.91 8.08
N LEU A 171 -17.19 -9.67 9.15
CA LEU A 171 -17.38 -9.21 10.53
C LEU A 171 -16.50 -7.99 10.86
N ILE A 172 -15.25 -7.98 10.42
CA ILE A 172 -14.31 -6.87 10.64
C ILE A 172 -14.79 -5.62 9.89
N GLU A 173 -15.17 -5.79 8.62
CA GLU A 173 -15.69 -4.69 7.80
C GLU A 173 -16.99 -4.13 8.40
N ARG A 174 -17.88 -5.01 8.87
CA ARG A 174 -19.14 -4.61 9.53
C ARG A 174 -18.89 -3.85 10.83
N TYR A 175 -17.92 -4.28 11.64
CA TYR A 175 -17.51 -3.56 12.85
C TYR A 175 -17.00 -2.16 12.53
N ILE A 176 -16.11 -2.01 11.55
CA ILE A 176 -15.57 -0.71 11.13
C ILE A 176 -16.70 0.20 10.64
N GLU A 177 -17.64 -0.34 9.86
CA GLU A 177 -18.78 0.41 9.36
C GLU A 177 -19.74 0.82 10.49
N SER A 178 -20.03 -0.07 11.45
CA SER A 178 -20.84 0.27 12.62
C SER A 178 -20.17 1.37 13.45
N ALA A 179 -18.85 1.32 13.67
CA ALA A 179 -18.11 2.38 14.36
C ALA A 179 -18.23 3.74 13.66
N LYS A 180 -18.14 3.77 12.32
CA LYS A 180 -18.38 5.00 11.53
C LYS A 180 -19.81 5.50 11.70
N GLN A 181 -20.79 4.60 11.62
CA GLN A 181 -22.21 4.94 11.78
C GLN A 181 -22.51 5.46 13.18
N THR A 182 -21.91 4.90 14.24
CA THR A 182 -22.05 5.39 15.61
C THR A 182 -21.45 6.78 15.79
N LEU A 183 -20.31 7.08 15.15
CA LEU A 183 -19.71 8.42 15.14
C LEU A 183 -20.64 9.45 14.47
N THR A 184 -21.20 9.12 13.31
CA THR A 184 -22.14 10.00 12.61
C THR A 184 -23.43 10.17 13.42
N ALA A 185 -24.01 9.08 13.93
CA ALA A 185 -25.24 9.11 14.73
C ALA A 185 -25.07 9.92 16.02
N LEU A 186 -23.92 9.81 16.69
CA LEU A 186 -23.59 10.61 17.87
C LEU A 186 -23.71 12.11 17.56
N LEU A 187 -23.15 12.57 16.45
CA LEU A 187 -23.18 13.98 16.05
C LEU A 187 -24.60 14.41 15.64
N ASP A 188 -25.27 13.59 14.84
CA ASP A 188 -26.62 13.89 14.34
C ASP A 188 -27.64 13.97 15.47
N ILE A 189 -27.61 13.05 16.43
CA ILE A 189 -28.55 13.03 17.55
C ILE A 189 -28.20 14.15 18.53
N SER A 190 -26.92 14.36 18.83
CA SER A 190 -26.48 15.43 19.74
C SER A 190 -26.87 16.81 19.22
N SER A 191 -26.78 17.05 17.90
CA SER A 191 -27.20 18.33 17.30
C SER A 191 -28.70 18.59 17.36
N LYS A 192 -29.53 17.53 17.41
CA LYS A 192 -31.00 17.63 17.44
C LYS A 192 -31.58 17.74 18.85
N GLN A 193 -30.84 17.36 19.89
CA GLN A 193 -31.34 17.35 21.27
C GLN A 193 -31.47 18.73 21.91
N GLY A 194 -30.89 19.79 21.32
CA GLY A 194 -30.98 21.15 21.85
C GLY A 194 -30.48 21.25 23.29
N ASP A 195 -31.15 22.06 24.12
CA ASP A 195 -30.75 22.34 25.51
C ASP A 195 -30.87 21.15 26.47
N GLY A 196 -31.55 20.06 26.07
CA GLY A 196 -31.67 18.83 26.87
C GLY A 196 -30.61 17.77 26.56
N GLY A 197 -29.72 18.03 25.60
CA GLY A 197 -28.67 17.13 25.17
C GLY A 197 -27.34 17.28 25.92
N LEU A 198 -26.32 16.57 25.44
CA LEU A 198 -24.95 16.78 25.90
C LEU A 198 -24.42 18.14 25.45
N ASP A 199 -23.62 18.80 26.30
CA ASP A 199 -22.90 20.02 25.92
C ASP A 199 -22.04 19.75 24.67
N PRO A 200 -22.24 20.48 23.56
CA PRO A 200 -21.43 20.32 22.35
C PRO A 200 -19.92 20.45 22.59
N ARG A 201 -19.50 21.27 23.56
CA ARG A 201 -18.08 21.43 23.92
C ARG A 201 -17.54 20.14 24.53
N TYR A 202 -18.30 19.53 25.42
CA TYR A 202 -17.95 18.25 26.02
C TYR A 202 -17.83 17.15 24.96
N VAL A 203 -18.78 17.07 24.02
CA VAL A 203 -18.71 16.10 22.90
C VAL A 203 -17.45 16.33 22.06
N LEU A 204 -17.14 17.58 21.72
CA LEU A 204 -15.94 17.92 20.97
C LEU A 204 -14.66 17.49 21.71
N GLU A 205 -14.55 17.77 23.00
CA GLU A 205 -13.41 17.36 23.83
C GLU A 205 -13.23 15.85 23.84
N GLN A 206 -14.32 15.09 24.01
CA GLN A 206 -14.27 13.64 23.98
C GLN A 206 -13.85 13.10 22.60
N LEU A 207 -14.31 13.71 21.51
CA LEU A 207 -13.90 13.32 20.16
C LEU A 207 -12.43 13.65 19.87
N LEU A 208 -11.94 14.79 20.37
CA LEU A 208 -10.52 15.16 20.28
C LEU A 208 -9.64 14.17 21.06
N ALA A 209 -10.05 13.80 22.27
CA ALA A 209 -9.36 12.81 23.08
C ALA A 209 -9.40 11.41 22.45
N THR A 210 -10.55 11.02 21.88
CA THR A 210 -10.70 9.77 21.12
C THR A 210 -9.73 9.74 19.95
N ARG A 211 -9.69 10.80 19.14
CA ARG A 211 -8.78 10.92 18.00
C ARG A 211 -7.31 10.84 18.43
N GLN A 212 -6.96 11.42 19.58
CA GLN A 212 -5.62 11.31 20.13
C GLN A 212 -5.27 9.87 20.53
N SER A 213 -6.20 9.15 21.17
CA SER A 213 -5.99 7.75 21.58
C SER A 213 -6.01 6.74 20.42
N PHE A 214 -6.90 6.92 19.45
CA PHE A 214 -6.99 6.05 18.27
C PHE A 214 -5.80 6.27 17.31
N GLY A 215 -5.22 7.47 17.34
CA GLY A 215 -4.10 7.86 16.50
C GLY A 215 -4.49 8.18 15.06
N ARG A 216 -3.51 8.65 14.30
CA ARG A 216 -3.70 9.08 12.91
C ARG A 216 -2.84 8.20 11.99
N SER A 217 -3.39 7.82 10.85
CA SER A 217 -2.63 7.08 9.86
C SER A 217 -1.59 8.00 9.22
N ALA A 218 -0.42 7.44 8.93
CA ALA A 218 0.68 8.12 8.29
C ALA A 218 1.24 7.25 7.17
N LEU A 219 1.67 7.87 6.08
CA LEU A 219 2.36 7.22 4.98
C LEU A 219 3.86 7.43 5.13
N LEU A 220 4.63 6.34 5.19
CA LEU A 220 6.09 6.37 5.34
C LEU A 220 6.75 5.89 4.05
N LEU A 221 7.41 6.81 3.35
CA LEU A 221 8.12 6.55 2.10
C LEU A 221 9.62 6.42 2.40
N SER A 222 10.08 5.17 2.53
CA SER A 222 11.48 4.89 2.79
C SER A 222 12.35 5.10 1.54
N GLY A 223 13.63 5.41 1.74
CA GLY A 223 14.62 5.45 0.68
C GLY A 223 14.95 4.05 0.15
N GLY A 224 15.14 3.93 -1.18
CA GLY A 224 15.39 2.65 -1.84
C GLY A 224 16.21 2.75 -3.14
N GLY A 225 17.02 3.79 -3.30
CA GLY A 225 17.76 4.03 -4.55
C GLY A 225 16.81 4.23 -5.73
N THR A 226 17.06 3.51 -6.84
CA THR A 226 16.28 3.60 -8.09
C THR A 226 14.80 3.22 -7.93
N PHE A 227 14.44 2.40 -6.93
CA PHE A 227 13.04 2.04 -6.66
C PHE A 227 12.26 3.13 -5.92
N GLY A 228 12.90 4.24 -5.53
CA GLY A 228 12.23 5.33 -4.82
C GLY A 228 11.09 5.97 -5.61
N MET A 229 11.11 5.88 -6.94
CA MET A 229 10.05 6.41 -7.79
C MET A 229 8.80 5.51 -7.82
N ASN A 230 8.87 4.26 -7.37
CA ASN A 230 7.69 3.40 -7.25
C ASN A 230 6.67 3.96 -6.23
N HIS A 231 7.12 4.81 -5.31
CA HIS A 231 6.24 5.52 -4.38
C HIS A 231 5.18 6.37 -5.08
N ILE A 232 5.44 6.83 -6.31
CA ILE A 232 4.51 7.62 -7.11
C ILE A 232 3.24 6.82 -7.39
N GLY A 233 3.39 5.56 -7.82
CA GLY A 233 2.25 4.68 -8.09
C GLY A 233 1.41 4.44 -6.84
N VAL A 234 2.06 4.19 -5.70
CA VAL A 234 1.38 4.02 -4.41
C VAL A 234 0.61 5.28 -4.03
N ILE A 235 1.22 6.46 -4.15
CA ILE A 235 0.57 7.74 -3.87
C ILE A 235 -0.60 7.97 -4.81
N LYS A 236 -0.43 7.74 -6.11
CA LYS A 236 -1.48 7.88 -7.13
C LYS A 236 -2.69 7.03 -6.76
N SER A 237 -2.49 5.73 -6.50
CA SER A 237 -3.58 4.82 -6.11
C SER A 237 -4.27 5.25 -4.81
N LEU A 238 -3.51 5.68 -3.80
CA LEU A 238 -4.09 6.18 -2.53
C LEU A 238 -4.83 7.51 -2.72
N TRP A 239 -4.36 8.37 -3.60
CA TRP A 239 -4.97 9.67 -3.86
C TRP A 239 -6.28 9.51 -4.65
N GLU A 240 -6.26 8.73 -5.74
CA GLU A 240 -7.44 8.45 -6.57
C GLU A 240 -8.58 7.78 -5.78
N THR A 241 -8.23 7.02 -4.74
CA THR A 241 -9.19 6.34 -3.85
C THR A 241 -9.54 7.14 -2.60
N ASN A 242 -9.07 8.38 -2.45
CA ASN A 242 -9.26 9.23 -1.26
C ASN A 242 -8.75 8.60 0.06
N LEU A 243 -7.73 7.75 -0.03
CA LEU A 243 -7.09 7.07 1.10
C LEU A 243 -5.73 7.68 1.51
N LEU A 244 -5.23 8.67 0.77
CA LEU A 244 -3.95 9.30 1.04
C LEU A 244 -3.93 9.97 2.45
N PRO A 245 -3.06 9.53 3.37
CA PRO A 245 -2.99 10.12 4.71
C PRO A 245 -2.48 11.56 4.69
N ARG A 246 -2.99 12.39 5.62
CA ARG A 246 -2.50 13.77 5.81
C ARG A 246 -1.09 13.86 6.41
N ILE A 247 -0.60 12.80 7.04
CA ILE A 247 0.75 12.76 7.62
C ILE A 247 1.61 11.92 6.70
N ILE A 248 2.64 12.54 6.13
CA ILE A 248 3.51 11.89 5.15
C ILE A 248 4.94 12.09 5.62
N SER A 249 5.69 11.00 5.67
CA SER A 249 7.10 11.03 6.04
C SER A 249 7.95 10.42 4.95
N GLY A 250 9.05 11.09 4.62
CA GLY A 250 10.00 10.62 3.62
C GLY A 250 11.43 10.58 4.16
N ALA A 251 12.20 9.65 3.63
CA ALA A 251 13.64 9.54 3.85
C ALA A 251 14.34 9.31 2.50
N SER A 252 15.47 9.98 2.25
CA SER A 252 16.27 9.84 1.01
C SER A 252 15.38 9.96 -0.24
N ALA A 253 15.35 9.00 -1.16
CA ALA A 253 14.50 9.09 -2.36
C ALA A 253 13.00 9.32 -2.04
N GLY A 254 12.51 8.84 -0.89
CA GLY A 254 11.14 9.11 -0.45
C GLY A 254 10.90 10.55 0.04
N SER A 255 11.94 11.28 0.47
CA SER A 255 11.82 12.70 0.85
C SER A 255 11.51 13.57 -0.36
N ILE A 256 12.09 13.26 -1.52
CA ILE A 256 11.80 13.92 -2.81
C ILE A 256 10.31 13.82 -3.14
N VAL A 257 9.79 12.59 -3.19
CA VAL A 257 8.39 12.33 -3.57
C VAL A 257 7.42 12.98 -2.58
N CYS A 258 7.68 12.85 -1.27
CA CYS A 258 6.81 13.46 -0.27
C CYS A 258 6.88 15.00 -0.25
N ALA A 259 8.03 15.61 -0.57
CA ALA A 259 8.17 17.05 -0.65
C ALA A 259 7.34 17.63 -1.80
N VAL A 260 7.40 16.98 -2.97
CA VAL A 260 6.57 17.36 -4.12
C VAL A 260 5.08 17.18 -3.78
N LEU A 261 4.69 16.05 -3.20
CA LEU A 261 3.30 15.79 -2.80
C LEU A 261 2.77 16.79 -1.76
N CYS A 262 3.56 17.14 -0.75
CA CYS A 262 3.11 17.99 0.36
C CYS A 262 3.11 19.49 0.04
N THR A 263 3.72 19.92 -1.07
CA THR A 263 3.75 21.32 -1.52
C THR A 263 2.64 21.66 -2.53
N ARG A 264 1.91 20.66 -3.01
CA ARG A 264 0.88 20.80 -4.06
C ARG A 264 -0.53 20.70 -3.48
N THR A 265 -1.48 21.50 -3.95
CA THR A 265 -2.88 21.39 -3.49
C THR A 265 -3.56 20.15 -4.10
N ASP A 266 -4.77 19.79 -3.61
CA ASP A 266 -5.55 18.70 -4.22
C ASP A 266 -5.89 18.98 -5.69
N THR A 267 -6.08 20.25 -6.07
CA THR A 267 -6.37 20.66 -7.46
C THR A 267 -5.17 20.53 -8.39
N GLU A 268 -3.95 20.67 -7.86
CA GLU A 268 -2.69 20.55 -8.61
C GLU A 268 -2.24 19.09 -8.74
N MET A 269 -2.75 18.21 -7.88
CA MET A 269 -2.29 16.83 -7.77
C MET A 269 -2.40 15.99 -9.06
N PRO A 270 -3.50 16.05 -9.84
CA PRO A 270 -3.62 15.27 -11.06
C PRO A 270 -2.49 15.54 -12.06
N GLN A 271 -2.21 16.82 -12.29
CA GLN A 271 -1.16 17.26 -13.21
C GLN A 271 0.22 16.83 -12.70
N VAL A 272 0.47 17.00 -11.39
CA VAL A 272 1.74 16.60 -10.78
C VAL A 272 1.95 15.10 -10.89
N LEU A 273 0.95 14.27 -10.61
CA LEU A 273 1.10 12.81 -10.70
C LEU A 273 1.34 12.32 -12.13
N ASP A 274 0.78 13.01 -13.13
CA ASP A 274 1.02 12.72 -14.54
C ASP A 274 2.44 13.16 -14.95
N GLU A 275 2.80 14.43 -14.74
CA GLU A 275 4.10 14.99 -15.10
C GLU A 275 5.26 14.33 -14.36
N PHE A 276 5.08 14.00 -13.08
CA PHE A 276 6.13 13.42 -12.25
C PHE A 276 6.51 12.01 -12.71
N CYS A 277 5.66 11.29 -13.46
CA CYS A 277 6.03 10.02 -14.08
C CYS A 277 6.98 10.20 -15.29
N PHE A 278 6.96 11.36 -15.93
CA PHE A 278 7.71 11.65 -17.17
C PHE A 278 8.79 12.73 -16.98
N GLY A 279 8.87 13.33 -15.79
CA GLY A 279 9.84 14.36 -15.46
C GLY A 279 11.29 13.85 -15.52
N ASP A 280 12.23 14.78 -15.59
CA ASP A 280 13.67 14.51 -15.47
C ASP A 280 13.99 14.09 -14.03
N LEU A 281 13.62 12.86 -13.72
CA LEU A 281 13.88 12.19 -12.45
C LEU A 281 15.24 11.48 -12.47
N ASP A 282 16.10 11.80 -13.44
CA ASP A 282 17.53 11.45 -13.43
C ASP A 282 18.29 12.30 -12.39
N VAL A 283 17.68 12.41 -11.20
CA VAL A 283 18.21 13.09 -10.02
C VAL A 283 19.55 12.50 -9.60
N PHE A 284 19.79 11.23 -9.96
CA PHE A 284 20.97 10.46 -9.58
C PHE A 284 21.99 10.29 -10.72
N GLU A 285 21.66 10.62 -11.97
CA GLU A 285 22.58 10.49 -13.12
C GLU A 285 22.48 11.69 -14.06
N LYS A 286 23.63 12.27 -14.44
CA LYS A 286 23.64 13.29 -15.51
C LYS A 286 23.50 12.60 -16.87
N PRO A 287 22.77 13.19 -17.84
CA PRO A 287 22.81 12.75 -19.22
C PRO A 287 24.26 12.76 -19.73
N GLY A 288 24.84 11.56 -19.92
CA GLY A 288 26.20 11.37 -20.42
C GLY A 288 27.24 10.81 -19.43
N ASP A 289 26.91 10.63 -18.14
CA ASP A 289 27.87 10.19 -17.11
C ASP A 289 27.72 8.69 -16.75
N ARG A 290 27.83 7.81 -17.76
CA ARG A 290 27.73 6.33 -17.60
C ARG A 290 29.05 5.65 -17.17
N GLY A 291 30.05 6.41 -16.74
CA GLY A 291 31.35 5.88 -16.36
C GLY A 291 31.39 5.43 -14.90
N LEU A 292 31.49 4.12 -14.64
CA LEU A 292 31.87 3.58 -13.33
C LEU A 292 33.18 4.23 -12.81
N LEU A 293 34.07 4.61 -13.73
CA LEU A 293 35.31 5.35 -13.47
C LEU A 293 35.07 6.77 -12.93
N THR A 294 34.05 7.50 -13.42
CA THR A 294 33.72 8.85 -12.93
C THR A 294 33.12 8.78 -11.51
N LYS A 295 32.27 7.77 -11.25
CA LYS A 295 31.69 7.52 -9.92
C LYS A 295 32.76 7.11 -8.91
N ALA A 296 33.72 6.27 -9.31
CA ALA A 296 34.88 5.91 -8.47
C ALA A 296 35.82 7.10 -8.21
N ALA A 297 36.10 7.92 -9.22
CA ALA A 297 36.93 9.11 -9.08
C ALA A 297 36.29 10.20 -8.17
N ARG A 298 34.97 10.38 -8.24
CA ARG A 298 34.23 11.29 -7.33
C ARG A 298 34.20 10.78 -5.90
N PHE A 299 33.97 9.48 -5.71
CA PHE A 299 34.07 8.85 -4.40
C PHE A 299 35.46 9.05 -3.79
N LEU A 300 36.52 8.86 -4.58
CA LEU A 300 37.90 9.03 -4.12
C LEU A 300 38.27 10.49 -3.82
N LYS A 301 37.67 11.46 -4.52
CA LYS A 301 38.01 12.89 -4.42
C LYS A 301 37.15 13.68 -3.43
N TYR A 302 35.87 13.33 -3.29
CA TYR A 302 34.88 14.09 -2.50
C TYR A 302 34.16 13.25 -1.45
N GLY A 303 34.42 11.94 -1.36
CA GLY A 303 33.73 11.04 -0.43
C GLY A 303 32.25 10.80 -0.75
N ALA A 304 31.73 11.35 -1.85
CA ALA A 304 30.34 11.24 -2.28
C ALA A 304 30.24 10.77 -3.73
N VAL A 305 29.30 9.86 -4.00
CA VAL A 305 29.11 9.23 -5.32
C VAL A 305 28.22 10.10 -6.23
N PHE A 306 27.37 10.96 -5.66
CA PHE A 306 26.35 11.75 -6.38
C PHE A 306 26.69 13.25 -6.42
N ASP A 307 26.37 13.91 -7.54
CA ASP A 307 26.48 15.36 -7.69
C ASP A 307 25.26 16.05 -7.09
N ILE A 308 25.41 16.50 -5.84
CA ILE A 308 24.37 17.19 -5.07
C ILE A 308 23.89 18.47 -5.77
N SER A 309 24.72 19.11 -6.60
CA SER A 309 24.38 20.35 -7.30
C SER A 309 23.22 20.16 -8.28
N HIS A 310 23.17 19.01 -8.96
CA HIS A 310 22.08 18.69 -9.88
C HIS A 310 20.77 18.47 -9.12
N LEU A 311 20.81 17.65 -8.06
CA LEU A 311 19.68 17.43 -7.17
C LEU A 311 19.15 18.75 -6.60
N ILE A 312 20.03 19.65 -6.12
CA ILE A 312 19.62 20.97 -5.62
C ILE A 312 18.89 21.75 -6.70
N GLN A 313 19.41 21.78 -7.94
CA GLN A 313 18.77 22.52 -9.03
C GLN A 313 17.39 21.95 -9.37
N VAL A 314 17.28 20.62 -9.47
CA VAL A 314 16.00 19.94 -9.74
C VAL A 314 15.01 20.23 -8.61
N MET A 315 15.42 20.07 -7.35
CA MET A 315 14.53 20.33 -6.20
C MET A 315 14.12 21.80 -6.10
N ARG A 316 15.02 22.75 -6.39
CA ARG A 316 14.68 24.18 -6.47
C ARG A 316 13.67 24.48 -7.57
N ASN A 317 13.85 23.90 -8.76
CA ASN A 317 12.90 24.07 -9.86
C ASN A 317 11.53 23.48 -9.51
N MET A 318 11.50 22.34 -8.81
CA MET A 318 10.25 21.63 -8.49
C MET A 318 9.52 22.19 -7.27
N LEU A 319 10.22 22.68 -6.25
CA LEU A 319 9.64 23.07 -4.97
C LEU A 319 9.63 24.59 -4.76
N GLY A 320 10.50 25.33 -5.46
CA GLY A 320 10.80 26.72 -5.14
C GLY A 320 11.37 26.88 -3.72
N ASP A 321 11.49 28.11 -3.24
CA ASP A 321 11.97 28.40 -1.88
C ASP A 321 10.89 28.27 -0.80
N MET A 322 10.01 27.26 -0.93
CA MET A 322 8.93 27.02 0.02
C MET A 322 9.43 26.42 1.33
N THR A 323 8.99 26.98 2.45
CA THR A 323 9.28 26.48 3.80
C THR A 323 8.26 25.43 4.27
N PHE A 324 8.60 24.67 5.31
CA PHE A 324 7.66 23.69 5.90
C PHE A 324 6.36 24.33 6.40
N GLN A 325 6.44 25.53 7.00
CA GLN A 325 5.25 26.24 7.50
C GLN A 325 4.35 26.71 6.35
N GLU A 326 4.92 27.21 5.26
CA GLU A 326 4.18 27.65 4.08
C GLU A 326 3.48 26.47 3.39
N ALA A 327 4.19 25.35 3.21
CA ALA A 327 3.61 24.13 2.65
C ALA A 327 2.43 23.63 3.50
N TYR A 328 2.59 23.58 4.83
CA TYR A 328 1.49 23.19 5.72
C TYR A 328 0.30 24.15 5.66
N ASN A 329 0.54 25.46 5.60
CA ASN A 329 -0.53 26.45 5.48
C ASN A 329 -1.28 26.31 4.15
N ARG A 330 -0.57 25.99 3.07
CA ARG A 330 -1.12 25.80 1.72
C ARG A 330 -1.94 24.51 1.59
N THR A 331 -1.42 23.38 2.06
CA THR A 331 -1.98 22.06 1.74
C THR A 331 -2.63 21.35 2.92
N ARG A 332 -2.34 21.77 4.15
CA ARG A 332 -2.70 21.09 5.40
C ARG A 332 -2.17 19.65 5.50
N ARG A 333 -1.24 19.25 4.63
CA ARG A 333 -0.49 17.99 4.74
C ARG A 333 0.75 18.23 5.61
N ILE A 334 1.00 17.27 6.49
CA ILE A 334 2.12 17.31 7.42
C ILE A 334 3.29 16.57 6.78
N LEU A 335 4.22 17.33 6.22
CA LEU A 335 5.47 16.84 5.67
C LEU A 335 6.49 16.58 6.79
N ASN A 336 7.02 15.37 6.85
CA ASN A 336 8.07 14.97 7.78
C ASN A 336 9.28 14.44 7.02
N ILE A 337 10.40 15.15 7.04
CA ILE A 337 11.65 14.69 6.45
C ILE A 337 12.58 14.23 7.56
N THR A 338 13.06 13.00 7.44
CA THR A 338 14.06 12.43 8.37
C THR A 338 15.46 12.63 7.80
N VAL A 339 16.33 13.26 8.58
CA VAL A 339 17.72 13.53 8.21
C VAL A 339 18.63 12.71 9.11
N SER A 340 19.34 11.76 8.49
CA SER A 340 20.36 10.97 9.19
C SER A 340 21.58 11.85 9.50
N SER A 341 22.21 11.65 10.65
CA SER A 341 23.49 12.31 10.91
C SER A 341 24.65 11.57 10.26
N ALA A 342 25.73 12.29 9.98
CA ALA A 342 27.00 11.73 9.52
C ALA A 342 27.76 10.98 10.63
N SER A 343 27.50 11.30 11.90
CA SER A 343 28.10 10.64 13.06
C SER A 343 27.16 9.57 13.62
N ALA A 344 27.70 8.41 13.97
CA ALA A 344 26.95 7.35 14.66
C ALA A 344 26.47 7.75 16.07
N PHE A 345 27.03 8.83 16.63
CA PHE A 345 26.69 9.34 17.96
C PHE A 345 25.65 10.46 17.95
N ASP A 346 25.30 10.97 16.79
CA ASP A 346 24.31 12.04 16.66
C ASP A 346 22.91 11.46 16.42
N LEU A 347 21.92 12.05 17.08
CA LEU A 347 20.53 11.66 16.90
C LEU A 347 20.01 12.09 15.52
N PRO A 348 19.22 11.23 14.83
CA PRO A 348 18.55 11.62 13.60
C PRO A 348 17.60 12.80 13.86
N ARG A 349 17.53 13.72 12.90
CA ARG A 349 16.66 14.90 13.00
C ARG A 349 15.37 14.66 12.22
N LEU A 350 14.25 15.09 12.79
CA LEU A 350 12.96 15.14 12.13
C LEU A 350 12.65 16.60 11.81
N LEU A 351 12.44 16.92 10.53
CA LEU A 351 12.12 18.26 10.07
C LEU A 351 10.66 18.29 9.60
N ASN A 352 9.87 19.19 10.17
CA ASN A 352 8.48 19.45 9.80
C ASN A 352 8.05 20.87 10.19
N TYR A 353 6.79 21.22 9.96
CA TYR A 353 6.26 22.56 10.26
C TYR A 353 6.30 22.95 11.75
N ILE A 354 6.45 21.98 12.67
CA ILE A 354 6.55 22.24 14.12
C ILE A 354 8.01 22.42 14.54
N THR A 355 8.86 21.50 14.09
CA THR A 355 10.27 21.39 14.53
C THR A 355 11.22 22.29 13.74
N ALA A 356 10.86 22.62 12.49
CA ALA A 356 11.69 23.36 11.55
C ALA A 356 10.84 24.24 10.60
N PRO A 357 9.95 25.11 11.12
CA PRO A 357 8.95 25.84 10.31
C PRO A 357 9.55 26.68 9.17
N ASN A 358 10.69 27.30 9.42
CA ASN A 358 11.34 28.26 8.51
C ASN A 358 12.41 27.62 7.61
N VAL A 359 12.62 26.30 7.69
CA VAL A 359 13.57 25.61 6.82
C VAL A 359 12.95 25.46 5.44
N ILE A 360 13.74 25.78 4.40
CA ILE A 360 13.34 25.61 3.01
C ILE A 360 13.35 24.11 2.68
N ILE A 361 12.25 23.60 2.14
CA ILE A 361 12.04 22.15 1.98
C ILE A 361 13.11 21.51 1.10
N TRP A 362 13.50 22.13 -0.03
CA TRP A 362 14.51 21.55 -0.93
C TRP A 362 15.88 21.37 -0.27
N SER A 363 16.19 22.13 0.79
CA SER A 363 17.44 22.00 1.54
C SER A 363 17.42 20.92 2.62
N ALA A 364 16.22 20.46 2.99
CA ALA A 364 16.01 19.35 3.91
C ALA A 364 15.98 18.00 3.19
N VAL A 365 15.50 17.98 1.95
CA VAL A 365 15.57 16.85 1.01
C VAL A 365 17.02 16.60 0.62
#